data_AF-A0A8J2P1H1-F1
#
_entry.id   AF-A0A8J2P1H1-F1
#
_cell.length_a   1.000
_cell.length_b   1.000
_cell.length_c   1.000
_cell.angle_alpha   90.00
_cell.angle_beta   90.00
_cell.angle_gamma   90.00
#
_symmetry.space_group_name_H-M   'P 1'
#
loop_
_entity.id
_entity.type
_entity.pdbx_description
1 polymer ?
#
loop_
_entity_poly.entity_id
_entity_poly.type
_entity_poly.pdbx_seq_one_letter_code
_entity_poly.pdbx_strand_id
1 'polypeptide(L)'
;MSVINLTELQLLGEFRKRITDLDLNEEWMSNYNLIRWIRTRDLDLEAAENMLRTSIEWRKENDIDQILSWDPTPEYRYQYPYHIGTTRDNGLFLILLPGRVDVKAASQTAESREYF
;
A
#
# COMPACT_ATOMS: atom_id res chain seq x y z
N MET A 1 -1.65 17.48 4.95
CA MET A 1 -0.33 16.89 5.28
C MET A 1 -0.29 16.67 6.77
N SER A 2 0.03 15.47 7.25
CA SER A 2 0.12 15.25 8.70
C SER A 2 1.30 16.06 9.26
N VAL A 3 1.05 16.88 10.27
CA VAL A 3 2.12 17.60 10.97
C VAL A 3 3.05 16.56 11.60
N ILE A 4 4.36 16.75 11.44
CA ILE A 4 5.40 15.90 12.04
C ILE A 4 5.99 16.68 13.21
N ASN A 5 5.97 16.10 14.41
CA ASN A 5 6.50 16.77 15.60
C ASN A 5 8.02 16.53 15.79
N LEU A 6 8.62 17.19 16.78
CA LEU A 6 10.08 17.10 17.03
C LEU A 6 10.54 15.67 17.34
N THR A 7 9.78 14.92 18.14
CA THR A 7 10.09 13.52 18.46
C THR A 7 10.06 12.65 17.21
N GLU A 8 9.04 12.82 16.37
CA GLU A 8 8.91 12.10 15.10
C GLU A 8 10.04 12.45 14.12
N LEU A 9 10.48 13.71 14.08
CA LEU A 9 11.63 14.13 13.26
C LEU A 9 12.93 13.44 13.72
N GLN A 10 13.14 13.29 15.03
CA GLN A 10 14.29 12.55 15.57
C GLN A 10 14.23 11.06 15.18
N LEU A 11 13.07 10.43 15.37
CA LEU A 11 12.85 9.04 15.00
C LEU A 11 13.04 8.80 13.50
N LEU A 12 12.58 9.73 12.66
CA LEU A 12 12.79 9.71 11.21
C LEU A 12 14.29 9.73 10.83
N GLY A 13 15.11 10.46 11.58
CA GLY A 13 16.56 10.48 11.40
C GLY A 13 17.19 9.12 11.71
N GLU A 14 16.83 8.52 12.84
CA GLU A 14 17.32 7.19 13.23
C GLU A 14 16.81 6.08 12.30
N PHE A 15 15.54 6.17 11.89
CA PHE A 15 14.95 5.21 10.96
C PHE A 15 15.67 5.19 9.63
N ARG A 16 16.05 6.35 9.08
CA ARG A 16 16.83 6.44 7.83
C ARG A 16 18.17 5.73 7.93
N LYS A 17 18.86 5.85 9.05
CA LYS A 17 20.16 5.19 9.28
C LYS A 17 20.02 3.66 9.26
N ARG A 18 18.88 3.14 9.69
CA ARG A 18 18.58 1.69 9.75
C ARG A 18 18.27 1.07 8.39
N ILE A 19 17.81 1.88 7.44
CA ILE A 19 17.33 1.41 6.13
C ILE A 19 18.21 1.86 4.97
N THR A 20 19.43 2.34 5.24
CA THR A 20 20.34 2.85 4.18
C THR A 20 20.76 1.79 3.18
N ASP A 21 20.66 0.52 3.56
CA ASP A 21 20.92 -0.63 2.70
C ASP A 21 19.81 -0.91 1.68
N LEU A 22 18.62 -0.33 1.87
CA LEU A 22 17.49 -0.50 0.98
C LEU A 22 17.60 0.46 -0.22
N ASP A 23 17.45 -0.09 -1.43
CA ASP A 23 17.40 0.69 -2.66
C ASP A 23 16.01 1.33 -2.85
N LEU A 24 15.78 2.43 -2.13
CA LEU A 24 14.53 3.18 -2.13
C LEU A 24 14.69 4.50 -2.89
N ASN A 25 13.74 4.80 -3.77
CA ASN A 25 13.73 6.08 -4.48
C ASN A 25 13.38 7.27 -3.55
N GLU A 26 13.51 8.49 -4.08
CA GLU A 26 13.29 9.72 -3.31
C GLU A 26 11.88 9.84 -2.71
N GLU A 27 10.86 9.34 -3.41
CA GLU A 27 9.48 9.37 -2.93
C GLU A 27 9.32 8.49 -1.68
N TRP A 28 9.84 7.25 -1.72
CA TRP A 28 9.84 6.33 -0.59
C TRP A 28 10.63 6.90 0.60
N MET A 29 11.74 7.59 0.34
CA MET A 29 12.60 8.21 1.36
C MET A 29 12.04 9.51 1.94
N SER A 30 10.94 10.04 1.41
CA SER A 30 10.30 11.25 1.91
C SER A 30 9.83 11.09 3.37
N ASN A 31 9.87 12.18 4.14
CA ASN A 31 9.35 12.20 5.52
C ASN A 31 7.90 11.71 5.61
N TYR A 32 7.09 12.05 4.62
CA TYR A 32 5.68 11.68 4.55
C TYR A 32 5.45 10.18 4.42
N ASN A 33 6.28 9.48 3.64
CA ASN A 33 6.17 8.03 3.48
C ASN A 33 6.80 7.29 4.66
N LEU A 34 7.99 7.67 5.10
CA LEU A 34 8.68 6.98 6.20
C LEU A 34 7.94 7.08 7.54
N ILE A 35 7.30 8.22 7.83
CA ILE A 35 6.59 8.40 9.11
C ILE A 35 5.39 7.46 9.27
N ARG A 36 4.81 6.98 8.16
CA ARG A 36 3.66 6.06 8.19
C ARG A 36 4.02 4.74 8.84
N TRP A 37 5.19 4.19 8.52
CA TRP A 37 5.69 2.94 9.10
C TRP A 37 5.92 3.07 10.60
N ILE A 38 6.58 4.16 11.00
CA ILE A 38 6.87 4.47 12.41
C ILE A 38 5.58 4.63 13.22
N ARG A 39 4.60 5.41 12.71
CA ARG A 39 3.31 5.60 13.38
C ARG A 39 2.45 4.34 13.46
N THR A 40 2.50 3.50 12.43
CA THR A 40 1.73 2.24 12.38
C THR A 40 2.20 1.25 13.45
N ARG A 41 3.44 1.41 13.94
CA ARG A 41 4.07 0.57 14.95
C ARG A 41 4.28 1.30 16.26
N ASP A 42 3.42 2.27 16.58
CA ASP A 42 3.45 2.99 17.86
C ASP A 42 4.84 3.59 18.21
N LEU A 43 5.54 4.08 17.19
CA LEU A 43 6.89 4.66 17.27
C LEU A 43 8.03 3.67 17.57
N ASP A 44 7.78 2.36 17.52
CA ASP A 44 8.80 1.32 17.58
C ASP A 44 9.57 1.22 16.26
N LEU A 45 10.85 1.60 16.29
CA LEU A 45 11.72 1.61 15.10
C LEU A 45 12.06 0.21 14.59
N GLU A 46 12.19 -0.78 15.46
CA GLU A 46 12.53 -2.15 15.07
C GLU A 46 11.33 -2.81 14.39
N ALA A 47 10.15 -2.67 15.00
CA ALA A 47 8.91 -3.18 14.40
C ALA A 47 8.56 -2.46 13.08
N ALA A 48 8.80 -1.14 13.00
CA ALA A 48 8.59 -0.37 11.77
C ALA A 48 9.56 -0.79 10.66
N GLU A 49 10.82 -1.04 11.00
CA GLU A 49 11.84 -1.49 10.05
C GLU A 49 11.50 -2.85 9.49
N ASN A 50 11.17 -3.81 10.37
CA ASN A 50 10.75 -5.13 9.97
C ASN A 50 9.53 -5.07 9.03
N MET A 51 8.52 -4.25 9.36
CA MET A 51 7.34 -4.09 8.52
C MET A 51 7.66 -3.51 7.14
N LEU A 52 8.54 -2.49 7.06
CA LEU A 52 8.96 -1.92 5.78
C LEU A 52 9.70 -2.96 4.92
N ARG A 53 10.65 -3.70 5.51
CA ARG A 53 11.41 -4.74 4.81
C ARG A 53 10.49 -5.86 4.29
N THR A 54 9.58 -6.36 5.13
CA THR A 54 8.56 -7.33 4.70
C THR A 54 7.70 -6.78 3.57
N SER A 55 7.29 -5.51 3.64
CA SER A 55 6.51 -4.89 2.57
C SER A 55 7.29 -4.80 1.25
N ILE A 56 8.58 -4.49 1.29
CA ILE A 56 9.42 -4.42 0.09
C ILE A 56 9.57 -5.79 -0.54
N GLU A 57 9.81 -6.83 0.27
CA GLU A 57 9.92 -8.20 -0.24
C GLU A 57 8.61 -8.67 -0.88
N TRP A 58 7.49 -8.47 -0.20
CA TRP A 58 6.17 -8.79 -0.74
C TRP A 58 5.90 -8.05 -2.06
N ARG A 59 6.29 -6.78 -2.17
CA ARG A 59 6.12 -6.02 -3.42
C ARG A 59 6.92 -6.61 -4.57
N LYS A 60 8.12 -7.13 -4.31
CA LYS A 60 8.96 -7.80 -5.32
C LYS A 60 8.37 -9.16 -5.71
N GLU A 61 7.96 -9.96 -4.73
CA GLU A 61 7.36 -11.28 -4.97
C GLU A 61 6.07 -11.21 -5.79
N ASN A 62 5.34 -10.10 -5.72
CA ASN A 62 4.04 -9.90 -6.36
C ASN A 62 4.07 -8.87 -7.51
N ASP A 63 5.25 -8.50 -8.01
CA ASP A 63 5.42 -7.59 -9.15
C ASP A 63 4.64 -6.26 -9.04
N ILE A 64 4.53 -5.73 -7.82
CA ILE A 64 3.66 -4.57 -7.53
C ILE A 64 4.14 -3.31 -8.24
N ASP A 65 5.43 -3.19 -8.52
CA ASP A 65 5.97 -2.05 -9.26
C ASP A 65 5.47 -2.01 -10.71
N GLN A 66 5.00 -3.14 -11.25
CA GLN A 66 4.40 -3.25 -12.58
C GLN A 66 2.87 -3.36 -12.56
N ILE A 67 2.23 -3.25 -11.40
CA ILE A 67 0.78 -3.49 -11.24
C ILE A 67 -0.10 -2.60 -12.15
N LEU A 68 0.38 -1.40 -12.51
CA LEU A 68 -0.37 -0.52 -13.40
C LEU A 68 -0.41 -1.00 -14.86
N SER A 69 0.49 -1.91 -15.24
CA SER A 69 0.49 -2.56 -16.55
C SER A 69 -0.33 -3.85 -16.58
N TRP A 70 -0.76 -4.35 -15.41
CA TRP A 70 -1.64 -5.51 -15.31
C TRP A 70 -3.05 -5.14 -15.81
N ASP A 71 -3.58 -5.96 -16.72
CA ASP A 71 -4.94 -5.84 -17.22
C ASP A 71 -5.79 -7.01 -16.70
N PRO A 72 -6.73 -6.77 -15.79
CA PRO A 72 -7.61 -7.82 -15.29
C PRO A 72 -8.53 -8.35 -16.38
N THR A 73 -8.88 -9.63 -16.28
CA THR A 73 -9.90 -10.26 -17.12
C THR A 73 -11.22 -9.47 -17.09
N PRO A 74 -11.99 -9.46 -18.20
CA PRO A 74 -13.30 -8.83 -18.22
C PRO A 74 -14.21 -9.32 -17.08
N GLU A 75 -14.16 -10.62 -16.77
CA GLU A 75 -14.90 -11.28 -15.69
C GLU A 75 -14.60 -10.64 -14.34
N TYR A 76 -13.32 -10.41 -14.01
CA TYR A 76 -12.90 -9.75 -12.79
C TYR A 76 -13.56 -8.37 -12.63
N ARG A 77 -13.58 -7.57 -13.71
CA ARG A 77 -14.17 -6.21 -13.69
C ARG A 77 -15.67 -6.22 -13.41
N TYR A 78 -16.39 -7.22 -13.93
CA TYR A 78 -17.83 -7.37 -13.67
C TYR A 78 -18.12 -7.92 -12.27
N GLN A 79 -17.28 -8.83 -11.79
CA GLN A 79 -17.46 -9.49 -10.49
C GLN A 79 -17.12 -8.57 -9.31
N TYR A 80 -16.19 -7.62 -9.50
CA TYR A 80 -15.73 -6.70 -8.47
C TYR A 80 -15.99 -5.25 -8.85
N PRO A 81 -17.26 -4.80 -8.90
CA PRO A 81 -17.58 -3.43 -9.26
C PRO A 81 -17.12 -2.47 -8.17
N TYR A 82 -16.34 -1.46 -8.57
CA TYR A 82 -15.90 -0.36 -7.71
C TYR A 82 -16.02 0.98 -8.44
N HIS A 83 -16.03 2.07 -7.67
CA HIS A 83 -15.94 3.43 -8.20
C HIS A 83 -14.83 4.21 -7.51
N ILE A 84 -13.98 4.84 -8.31
CA ILE A 84 -12.98 5.80 -7.84
C ILE A 84 -13.44 7.19 -8.27
N GLY A 85 -13.39 8.14 -7.35
CA GLY A 85 -13.65 9.53 -7.66
C GLY A 85 -12.97 10.47 -6.70
N THR A 86 -13.23 11.76 -6.90
CA THR A 86 -12.71 12.82 -6.04
C THR A 86 -13.84 13.58 -5.37
N THR A 87 -13.63 13.92 -4.10
CA THR A 87 -14.49 14.83 -3.36
C THR A 87 -14.25 16.28 -3.83
N ARG A 88 -15.13 17.19 -3.41
CA ARG A 88 -15.02 18.62 -3.77
C ARG A 88 -13.68 19.25 -3.33
N ASP A 89 -13.09 18.74 -2.26
CA ASP A 89 -11.81 19.15 -1.67
C ASP A 89 -10.61 18.32 -2.17
N ASN A 90 -10.75 17.61 -3.30
CA ASN A 90 -9.73 16.76 -3.92
C ASN A 90 -9.28 15.55 -3.09
N GLY A 91 -10.07 15.13 -2.10
CA GLY A 91 -9.90 13.84 -1.44
C GLY A 91 -10.29 12.70 -2.38
N LEU A 92 -9.55 11.59 -2.38
CA LEU A 92 -9.94 10.38 -3.10
C LEU A 92 -11.03 9.64 -2.32
N PHE A 93 -12.07 9.16 -3.01
CA PHE A 93 -13.00 8.18 -2.46
C PHE A 93 -13.02 6.92 -3.31
N LEU A 94 -13.16 5.78 -2.64
CA LEU A 94 -13.34 4.45 -3.23
C LEU A 94 -14.68 3.90 -2.72
N ILE A 95 -15.60 3.60 -3.64
CA ILE A 95 -16.84 2.89 -3.33
C ILE A 95 -16.64 1.44 -3.71
N LEU A 96 -16.72 0.55 -2.72
CA LEU A 96 -16.78 -0.90 -2.90
C LEU A 96 -18.24 -1.35 -2.76
N LEU A 97 -18.68 -2.25 -3.63
CA LEU A 97 -20.06 -2.74 -3.66
C LEU A 97 -20.12 -4.24 -3.30
N PRO A 98 -19.79 -4.62 -2.05
CA PRO A 98 -19.65 -6.04 -1.68
C PRO A 98 -20.94 -6.84 -1.86
N GLY A 99 -22.11 -6.21 -1.67
CA GLY A 99 -23.41 -6.86 -1.88
C GLY A 99 -23.75 -7.14 -3.36
N ARG A 100 -22.92 -6.68 -4.31
CA ARG A 100 -23.05 -6.96 -5.74
C ARG A 100 -22.03 -7.98 -6.25
N VAL A 101 -21.13 -8.44 -5.39
CA VAL A 101 -20.13 -9.44 -5.73
C VAL A 101 -20.76 -10.82 -5.60
N ASP A 102 -20.84 -11.57 -6.71
CA ASP A 102 -21.13 -13.01 -6.66
C ASP A 102 -19.84 -13.75 -6.30
N VAL A 103 -19.60 -13.88 -4.99
CA VAL A 103 -18.39 -14.53 -4.45
C VAL A 103 -18.27 -15.98 -4.95
N LYS A 104 -19.41 -16.67 -5.15
CA LYS A 104 -19.39 -18.05 -5.63
C LYS A 104 -18.91 -18.11 -7.07
N ALA A 105 -19.49 -17.29 -7.96
CA ALA A 105 -19.05 -17.23 -9.35
C ALA A 105 -17.58 -16.82 -9.43
N ALA A 106 -17.17 -15.82 -8.66
CA ALA A 106 -15.78 -15.37 -8.62
C ALA A 106 -14.81 -16.48 -8.21
N SER A 107 -15.14 -17.26 -7.18
CA SER A 107 -14.29 -18.38 -6.74
C SER A 107 -14.12 -19.49 -7.78
N GLN A 108 -15.04 -19.61 -8.74
CA GLN A 108 -15.03 -20.63 -9.78
C GLN A 108 -14.28 -20.19 -11.03
N THR A 109 -14.25 -18.89 -11.30
CA THR A 109 -13.50 -18.28 -12.41
C THR A 109 -12.12 -17.80 -11.99
N ALA A 110 -11.83 -17.83 -10.69
CA ALA A 110 -10.57 -17.36 -10.14
C ALA A 110 -9.40 -18.28 -10.50
N GLU A 111 -8.48 -17.78 -11.34
CA GLU A 111 -7.11 -18.27 -11.29
C GLU A 111 -6.45 -17.76 -10.00
N SER A 112 -5.71 -18.62 -9.31
CA SER A 112 -5.21 -18.35 -7.95
C SER A 112 -4.35 -17.09 -7.82
N ARG A 113 -3.82 -16.55 -8.93
CA ARG A 113 -3.01 -15.33 -9.01
C ARG A 113 -3.77 -14.07 -9.42
N GLU A 114 -5.00 -14.18 -9.92
CA GLU A 114 -5.81 -12.99 -10.27
C GLU A 114 -6.52 -12.38 -9.05
N TYR A 115 -6.63 -13.15 -7.95
CA TYR A 115 -7.45 -12.79 -6.79
C TYR A 115 -6.66 -12.73 -5.47
N PHE A 116 -5.35 -13.05 -5.47
CA PHE A 116 -4.47 -13.03 -4.30
C PHE A 116 -3.05 -12.60 -4.65
#